data_AF-K1UTQ0-F1
#
_entry.id   AF-K1UTQ0-F1
#
_cell.length_a   1.000
_cell.length_b   1.000
_cell.length_c   1.000
_cell.angle_alpha   90.00
_cell.angle_beta   90.00
_cell.angle_gamma   90.00
#
_symmetry.space_group_name_H-M   'P 1'
#
loop_
_entity.id
_entity.type
_entity.pdbx_description
1 polymer ?
#
loop_
_entity_poly.entity_id
_entity_poly.type
_entity_poly.pdbx_seq_one_letter_code
_entity_poly.pdbx_strand_id
1 'polypeptide(L)'
;AKRYSQLLDTKEYNSYLNKLIVTSNITPIGPAVGYTLNYASLVYPNERCSDNSLLLFLQALIKINIKEVELVGFDGFDESSFNYYDKYLSFNNIDAEEYNATISEALSVLNRNIKIHFITPSHYVVE
;
A
#
# COMPACT_ATOMS: atom_id res chain seq x y z
N ALA A 1 -8.76 -1.57 14.60
CA ALA A 1 -8.06 -1.19 15.86
C ALA A 1 -6.87 -2.10 16.21
N LYS A 2 -6.98 -3.44 16.21
CA LYS A 2 -5.91 -4.36 16.66
C LYS A 2 -4.60 -4.40 15.85
N ARG A 3 -4.61 -4.07 14.55
CA ARG A 3 -3.41 -4.21 13.67
C ARG A 3 -2.34 -3.17 13.98
N TYR A 4 -2.74 -1.90 14.17
CA TYR A 4 -1.80 -0.81 14.44
C TYR A 4 -1.43 -0.69 15.91
N SER A 5 -2.21 -1.31 16.82
CA SER A 5 -1.87 -1.31 18.24
C SER A 5 -0.60 -2.10 18.57
N GLN A 6 -0.20 -3.04 17.70
CA GLN A 6 1.03 -3.83 17.83
C GLN A 6 2.30 -3.03 17.53
N LEU A 7 2.22 -1.94 16.75
CA LEU A 7 3.36 -1.07 16.49
C LEU A 7 3.80 -0.31 17.75
N LEU A 8 2.93 -0.22 18.75
CA LEU A 8 3.01 0.77 19.83
C LEU A 8 3.79 0.32 21.07
N ASP A 9 4.12 -0.97 21.17
CA ASP A 9 4.56 -1.56 22.44
C ASP A 9 6.07 -1.87 22.49
N THR A 10 6.88 -1.15 21.68
CA THR A 10 8.32 -1.36 21.65
C THR A 10 9.09 -0.08 21.94
N LYS A 11 10.16 -0.17 22.76
CA LYS A 11 11.13 0.94 22.94
C LYS A 11 11.71 1.42 21.61
N GLU A 12 11.78 0.53 20.63
CA GLU A 12 12.27 0.79 19.28
C GLU A 12 11.34 1.71 18.49
N TYR A 13 10.01 1.53 18.59
CA TYR A 13 9.02 2.42 17.95
C TYR A 13 9.22 3.89 18.35
N ASN A 14 9.43 4.16 19.64
CA ASN A 14 9.68 5.52 20.15
C ASN A 14 10.93 6.18 19.56
N SER A 15 11.93 5.39 19.15
CA SER A 15 13.18 5.91 18.56
C SER A 15 13.03 6.39 17.11
N TYR A 16 11.97 5.97 16.41
CA TYR A 16 11.72 6.31 15.01
C TYR A 16 10.47 7.16 14.78
N LEU A 17 9.75 7.57 15.84
CA LEU A 17 8.51 8.34 15.72
C LEU A 17 8.64 9.61 14.87
N ASN A 18 9.78 10.31 14.98
CA ASN A 18 10.06 11.52 14.19
C ASN A 18 10.43 11.25 12.72
N LYS A 19 10.64 9.99 12.34
CA LYS A 19 10.90 9.53 10.97
C LYS A 19 9.71 8.78 10.38
N LEU A 20 8.67 8.55 11.18
CA LEU A 20 7.47 7.85 10.74
C LEU A 20 6.63 8.76 9.85
N ILE A 21 6.25 8.23 8.69
CA ILE A 21 5.28 8.84 7.78
C ILE A 21 3.97 8.07 7.95
N VAL A 22 2.89 8.77 8.28
CA VAL A 22 1.55 8.20 8.42
C VAL A 22 0.54 8.93 7.55
N THR A 23 -0.56 8.28 7.20
CA THR A 23 -1.71 8.93 6.57
C THR A 23 -2.68 9.46 7.64
N SER A 24 -3.38 10.55 7.34
CA SER A 24 -4.25 11.25 8.30
C SER A 24 -5.47 10.45 8.79
N ASN A 25 -5.80 9.32 8.17
CA ASN A 25 -6.84 8.38 8.64
C ASN A 25 -6.32 7.42 9.73
N ILE A 26 -5.02 7.38 9.98
CA ILE A 26 -4.40 6.60 11.05
C ILE A 26 -4.10 7.52 12.22
N THR A 27 -4.76 7.28 13.35
CA THR A 27 -4.44 7.97 14.61
C THR A 27 -3.19 7.34 15.23
N PRO A 28 -2.05 8.02 15.28
CA PRO A 28 -0.90 7.52 16.02
C PRO A 28 -1.22 7.48 17.51
N ILE A 29 -0.78 6.43 18.19
CA ILE A 29 -0.84 6.34 19.65
C ILE A 29 0.57 6.63 20.16
N GLY A 30 0.80 7.79 20.77
CA GLY A 30 2.14 8.21 21.24
C GLY A 30 2.48 9.67 20.87
N PRO A 31 3.73 10.13 21.14
CA PRO A 31 4.17 11.47 20.79
C PRO A 31 4.11 11.73 19.28
N ALA A 32 4.10 13.00 18.91
CA ALA A 32 3.86 13.47 17.54
C ALA A 32 4.71 12.71 16.49
N VAL A 33 4.01 12.16 15.50
CA VAL A 33 4.62 11.59 14.29
C VAL A 33 5.36 12.67 13.51
N GLY A 34 6.47 12.29 12.86
CA GLY A 34 7.28 13.21 12.09
C GLY A 34 6.56 13.82 10.90
N TYR A 35 5.82 13.01 10.14
CA TYR A 35 5.12 13.47 8.93
C TYR A 35 3.75 12.82 8.79
N THR A 36 2.76 13.65 8.47
CA THR A 36 1.39 13.21 8.19
C THR A 36 1.00 13.58 6.76
N LEU A 37 0.65 12.58 5.95
CA LEU A 37 0.13 12.74 4.60
C LEU A 37 -1.39 12.89 4.64
N ASN A 38 -1.93 13.80 3.83
CA ASN A 38 -3.38 13.93 3.66
C ASN A 38 -3.94 12.70 2.93
N TYR A 39 -4.57 11.79 3.67
CA TYR A 39 -5.14 10.54 3.16
C TYR A 39 -6.07 10.77 1.97
N ALA A 40 -7.00 11.72 2.07
CA ALA A 40 -7.99 11.99 1.04
C ALA A 40 -7.36 12.43 -0.29
N SER A 41 -6.14 12.99 -0.25
CA SER A 41 -5.40 13.38 -1.46
C SER A 41 -4.68 12.22 -2.16
N LEU A 42 -4.58 11.07 -1.49
CA LEU A 42 -3.87 9.87 -1.97
C LEU A 42 -4.83 8.77 -2.43
N VAL A 43 -6.05 8.73 -1.87
CA VAL A 43 -7.09 7.76 -2.22
C VAL A 43 -7.28 7.65 -3.73
N TYR A 44 -7.27 6.42 -4.23
CA TYR A 44 -7.53 6.16 -5.63
C TYR A 44 -9.06 6.22 -5.89
N PRO A 45 -9.53 6.86 -6.98
CA PRO A 45 -10.96 7.07 -7.22
C PRO A 45 -11.66 5.83 -7.79
N ASN A 46 -11.51 4.68 -7.11
CA ASN A 46 -12.24 3.44 -7.37
C ASN A 46 -12.51 2.76 -6.03
N GLU A 47 -13.78 2.58 -5.66
CA GLU A 47 -14.18 2.06 -4.34
C GLU A 47 -13.55 0.70 -4.00
N ARG A 48 -13.31 -0.15 -5.01
CA ARG A 48 -12.76 -1.50 -4.84
C ARG A 48 -11.27 -1.52 -4.45
N CYS A 49 -10.53 -0.46 -4.74
CA CYS A 49 -9.10 -0.35 -4.44
C CYS A 49 -8.69 1.00 -3.82
N SER A 50 -9.67 1.76 -3.32
CA SER A 50 -9.50 3.14 -2.90
C SER A 50 -8.44 3.33 -1.82
N ASP A 51 -8.30 2.35 -0.93
CA ASP A 51 -7.38 2.31 0.21
C ASP A 51 -6.24 1.28 0.05
N ASN A 52 -6.02 0.76 -1.17
CA ASN A 52 -4.89 -0.14 -1.42
C ASN A 52 -3.56 0.58 -1.12
N SER A 53 -2.75 0.00 -0.24
CA SER A 53 -1.55 0.66 0.29
C SER A 53 -0.48 0.95 -0.77
N LEU A 54 -0.34 0.11 -1.80
CA LEU A 54 0.58 0.37 -2.90
C LEU A 54 0.12 1.58 -3.71
N LEU A 55 -1.17 1.66 -4.06
CA LEU A 55 -1.73 2.80 -4.81
C LEU A 55 -1.59 4.12 -4.04
N LEU A 56 -1.89 4.10 -2.73
CA LEU A 56 -1.69 5.27 -1.86
C LEU A 56 -0.23 5.73 -1.84
N PHE A 57 0.70 4.78 -1.80
CA PHE A 57 2.14 5.08 -1.75
C PHE A 57 2.64 5.64 -3.09
N LEU A 58 2.26 5.03 -4.22
CA LEU A 58 2.61 5.54 -5.55
C LEU A 58 2.07 6.95 -5.79
N GLN A 59 0.84 7.24 -5.35
CA GLN A 59 0.26 8.59 -5.39
C GLN A 59 1.08 9.60 -4.58
N ALA A 60 1.62 9.20 -3.42
CA ALA A 60 2.50 10.04 -2.62
C ALA A 60 3.82 10.31 -3.35
N LEU A 61 4.42 9.29 -3.97
CA LEU A 61 5.64 9.39 -4.77
C LEU A 61 5.46 10.30 -6.00
N ILE A 62 4.33 10.19 -6.71
CA ILE A 62 3.98 11.09 -7.83
C ILE A 62 3.92 12.54 -7.36
N LYS A 63 3.31 12.81 -6.21
CA LYS A 63 3.18 14.18 -5.65
C LYS A 63 4.53 14.80 -5.29
N ILE A 64 5.52 13.99 -4.92
CA ILE A 64 6.91 14.45 -4.70
C ILE A 64 7.78 14.32 -5.96
N ASN A 65 7.15 14.12 -7.13
CA ASN A 65 7.76 14.13 -8.45
C ASN A 65 8.76 13.00 -8.74
N ILE A 66 8.63 11.86 -8.07
CA ILE A 66 9.35 10.63 -8.46
C ILE A 66 8.79 10.13 -9.79
N LYS A 67 9.68 9.68 -10.68
CA LYS A 67 9.36 9.36 -12.08
C LYS A 67 9.42 7.88 -12.42
N GLU A 68 10.11 7.08 -11.61
CA GLU A 68 10.32 5.67 -11.88
C GLU A 68 10.48 4.94 -10.55
N VAL A 69 9.93 3.72 -10.47
CA VAL A 69 10.01 2.85 -9.29
C VAL A 69 10.21 1.41 -9.72
N GLU A 70 10.93 0.67 -8.89
CA GLU A 70 11.05 -0.77 -8.98
C GLU A 70 10.30 -1.41 -7.82
N LEU A 71 9.43 -2.37 -8.13
CA LEU A 71 8.58 -3.08 -7.17
C LEU A 71 9.05 -4.53 -7.02
N VAL A 72 9.14 -4.98 -5.77
CA VAL A 72 9.51 -6.34 -5.38
C VAL A 72 8.46 -6.85 -4.39
N GLY A 73 7.84 -8.00 -4.65
CA GLY A 73 6.88 -8.63 -3.73
C GLY A 73 5.48 -7.99 -3.73
N PHE A 74 5.21 -7.04 -4.63
CA PHE A 74 3.87 -6.50 -4.88
C PHE A 74 3.25 -7.24 -6.06
N ASP A 75 3.10 -8.56 -5.92
CA ASP A 75 2.85 -9.45 -7.04
C ASP A 75 1.36 -9.78 -7.26
N GLY A 76 0.47 -9.28 -6.40
CA GLY A 76 -0.96 -9.60 -6.45
C GLY A 76 -1.35 -10.81 -5.62
N PHE A 77 -2.59 -11.24 -5.78
CA PHE A 77 -3.18 -12.37 -5.07
C PHE A 77 -3.27 -13.60 -5.96
N ASP A 78 -2.98 -14.77 -5.41
CA ASP A 78 -3.10 -16.07 -6.06
C ASP A 78 -4.01 -16.97 -5.22
N GLU A 79 -5.11 -17.45 -5.81
CA GLU A 79 -6.07 -18.33 -5.12
C GLU A 79 -5.46 -19.68 -4.75
N SER A 80 -4.41 -20.10 -5.47
CA SER A 80 -3.75 -21.39 -5.29
C SER A 80 -2.64 -21.37 -4.23
N SER A 81 -2.32 -20.19 -3.67
CA SER A 81 -1.19 -20.01 -2.76
C SER A 81 -1.54 -19.23 -1.48
N PHE A 82 -0.58 -19.18 -0.55
CA PHE A 82 -0.71 -18.39 0.68
C PHE A 82 -0.35 -16.93 0.40
N ASN A 83 -1.37 -16.10 0.19
CA ASN A 83 -1.21 -14.65 -0.06
C ASN A 83 -0.73 -13.84 1.15
N TYR A 84 -0.66 -14.45 2.33
CA TYR A 84 -0.29 -13.80 3.57
C TYR A 84 0.75 -14.63 4.30
N TYR A 85 1.73 -13.95 4.89
CA TYR A 85 2.71 -14.57 5.78
C TYR A 85 2.05 -15.29 6.97
N ASP A 86 0.97 -14.71 7.50
CA ASP A 86 0.15 -15.33 8.54
C ASP A 86 -1.25 -15.64 8.01
N LYS A 87 -1.65 -16.91 8.08
CA LYS A 87 -2.99 -17.38 7.70
C LYS A 87 -4.13 -16.65 8.43
N TYR A 88 -3.89 -16.13 9.64
CA TYR A 88 -4.89 -15.35 10.38
C TYR A 88 -5.10 -13.94 9.81
N LEU A 89 -4.24 -13.50 8.89
CA LEU A 89 -4.41 -12.27 8.11
C LEU A 89 -5.14 -12.51 6.79
N SER A 90 -5.38 -13.78 6.42
CA SER A 90 -6.15 -14.08 5.21
C SER A 90 -7.56 -13.54 5.35
N PHE A 91 -7.94 -12.70 4.41
CA PHE A 91 -9.32 -12.25 4.27
C PHE A 91 -10.08 -13.36 3.56
N ASN A 92 -11.11 -13.89 4.20
CA ASN A 92 -12.04 -14.79 3.52
C ASN A 92 -12.80 -13.99 2.45
N ASN A 93 -12.85 -14.51 1.22
CA ASN A 93 -13.66 -14.04 0.08
C ASN A 93 -13.17 -12.82 -0.70
N ILE A 94 -11.87 -12.72 -1.00
CA ILE A 94 -11.41 -11.86 -2.11
C ILE A 94 -11.37 -12.72 -3.37
N ASP A 95 -12.12 -12.33 -4.39
CA ASP A 95 -11.93 -12.83 -5.75
C ASP A 95 -10.58 -12.29 -6.24
N ALA A 96 -9.56 -13.16 -6.28
CA ALA A 96 -8.20 -12.72 -6.53
C ALA A 96 -8.03 -12.22 -7.97
N GLU A 97 -8.75 -12.82 -8.92
CA GLU A 97 -8.70 -12.45 -10.33
C GLU A 97 -9.31 -11.05 -10.53
N GLU A 98 -10.52 -10.82 -10.01
CA GLU A 98 -11.19 -9.51 -10.09
C GLU A 98 -10.37 -8.41 -9.38
N TYR A 99 -9.81 -8.74 -8.21
CA TYR A 99 -8.99 -7.80 -7.46
C TYR A 99 -7.69 -7.46 -8.20
N ASN A 100 -6.99 -8.45 -8.75
CA ASN A 100 -5.78 -8.22 -9.52
C ASN A 100 -6.04 -7.41 -10.78
N ALA A 101 -7.16 -7.66 -11.49
CA ALA A 101 -7.56 -6.87 -12.65
C ALA A 101 -7.82 -5.41 -12.27
N THR A 102 -8.56 -5.18 -11.17
CA THR A 102 -8.85 -3.84 -10.65
C THR A 102 -7.56 -3.07 -10.30
N ILE A 103 -6.59 -3.73 -9.67
CA ILE A 103 -5.30 -3.12 -9.34
C ILE A 103 -4.46 -2.88 -10.60
N SER A 104 -4.46 -3.81 -11.56
CA SER A 104 -3.75 -3.68 -12.84
C SER A 104 -4.18 -2.44 -13.63
N GLU A 105 -5.49 -2.19 -13.71
CA GLU A 105 -6.03 -0.98 -14.33
C GLU A 105 -5.55 0.28 -13.62
N ALA A 106 -5.60 0.30 -12.28
CA ALA A 106 -5.14 1.44 -11.49
C ALA A 106 -3.63 1.70 -11.68
N LEU A 107 -2.82 0.64 -11.67
CA LEU A 107 -1.38 0.73 -11.88
C LEU A 107 -1.05 1.21 -13.29
N SER A 108 -1.78 0.77 -14.33
CA SER A 108 -1.61 1.25 -15.72
C SER A 108 -1.90 2.75 -15.84
N VAL A 109 -2.90 3.26 -15.13
CA VAL A 109 -3.17 4.71 -15.07
C VAL A 109 -2.03 5.46 -14.38
N LEU A 110 -1.56 4.96 -13.24
CA LEU A 110 -0.46 5.59 -12.50
C LEU A 110 0.87 5.52 -13.27
N ASN A 111 1.10 4.45 -14.03
CA ASN A 111 2.30 4.20 -14.84
C ASN A 111 2.63 5.35 -15.80
N ARG A 112 1.59 6.08 -16.26
CA ARG A 112 1.73 7.28 -17.11
C ARG A 112 2.45 8.44 -16.42
N ASN A 113 2.44 8.48 -15.09
CA ASN A 113 3.03 9.55 -14.28
C ASN A 113 4.27 9.09 -13.50
N ILE A 114 4.37 7.80 -13.19
CA ILE A 114 5.48 7.15 -12.50
C ILE A 114 5.71 5.79 -13.15
N LYS A 115 6.80 5.63 -13.90
CA LYS A 115 7.09 4.39 -14.63
C LYS A 115 7.32 3.24 -13.65
N ILE A 116 6.54 2.17 -13.76
CA ILE A 116 6.52 1.05 -12.81
C ILE A 116 7.26 -0.14 -13.41
N HIS A 117 8.23 -0.67 -12.68
CA HIS A 117 8.97 -1.87 -13.04
C HIS A 117 8.80 -2.96 -11.98
N PHE A 118 8.26 -4.11 -12.37
CA PHE A 118 8.26 -5.28 -11.51
C PHE A 118 9.57 -6.04 -11.67
N ILE A 119 10.24 -6.30 -10.56
CA ILE A 119 11.44 -7.16 -10.51
C ILE A 119 11.02 -8.63 -10.34
N THR A 120 9.93 -8.89 -9.62
CA THR A 120 9.34 -10.21 -9.40
C THR A 120 8.22 -10.49 -10.40
N PRO A 121 7.96 -11.77 -10.75
CA PRO A 121 6.77 -12.12 -11.52
C PRO A 121 5.50 -11.63 -10.79
N SER A 122 4.69 -10.86 -11.49
CA SER A 122 3.48 -10.25 -10.94
C SER A 122 2.24 -10.73 -11.69
N HIS A 123 1.14 -10.90 -10.96
CA HIS A 123 -0.20 -11.09 -11.52
C HIS A 123 -0.77 -9.80 -12.11
N TYR A 124 -0.12 -8.65 -11.87
CA TYR A 124 -0.54 -7.38 -12.42
C TYR A 124 -0.07 -7.20 -13.86
N VAL A 125 -0.97 -6.69 -14.71
CA VAL A 125 -0.66 -6.28 -16.08
C VAL A 125 -0.63 -4.76 -16.13
N VAL A 126 0.53 -4.19 -16.41
CA VAL A 126 0.73 -2.73 -16.47
C VAL A 126 1.12 -2.31 -17.87
N GLU A 127 0.27 -1.51 -18.50
CA GLU A 127 0.45 -0.96 -19.85
C GLU A 127 0.74 0.55 -19.85
#